data_AF-A0A1E5JQF9-F1
#
_entry.id   AF-A0A1E5JQF9-F1
#
_cell.length_a   1.000
_cell.length_b   1.000
_cell.length_c   1.000
_cell.angle_alpha   90.00
_cell.angle_beta   90.00
_cell.angle_gamma   90.00
#
_symmetry.space_group_name_H-M   'P 1'
#
loop_
_entity.id
_entity.type
_entity.pdbx_description
1 polymer ?
#
loop_
_entity_poly.entity_id
_entity_poly.type
_entity_poly.pdbx_seq_one_letter_code
_entity_poly.pdbx_strand_id
1 'polypeptide(L)'
;MVVLYSYPELFGLPDNNPFGLKVDTFLRLTKIEYQHEHIINTQNAPRGQLPYLSDEGQIITDSNIIIQYLSQKYVDLDHDLTKEQKNTHFLTTRMLDNHMYWVMSYSRWQDEQFWPLFKAEFLKQFSELSEASLEQVRKYNIEKYHYHGIGRYPSKDIYQSGIDDLKAILFILGDKDYLFGDKVHSLDACCYGFLANILYFGIDTPLKDFIVQTPLRNYTSRIRGLVGY
;
A
#
# COMPACT_ATOMS: atom_id res chain seq x y z
N MET A 1 -18.03 9.74 -14.05
CA MET A 1 -17.23 10.36 -12.97
C MET A 1 -16.59 9.23 -12.20
N VAL A 2 -15.26 9.27 -12.08
CA VAL A 2 -14.49 8.26 -11.37
C VAL A 2 -14.62 8.52 -9.86
N VAL A 3 -14.97 7.49 -9.09
CA VAL A 3 -15.01 7.54 -7.62
C VAL A 3 -14.17 6.41 -7.06
N LEU A 4 -13.14 6.75 -6.31
CA LEU A 4 -12.31 5.80 -5.57
C LEU A 4 -12.86 5.67 -4.16
N TYR A 5 -13.22 4.45 -3.77
CA TYR A 5 -13.57 4.10 -2.40
C TYR A 5 -12.40 3.40 -1.73
N SER A 6 -11.95 3.90 -0.58
CA SER A 6 -10.70 3.49 0.05
C SER A 6 -10.75 3.64 1.57
N TYR A 7 -9.73 3.19 2.30
CA TYR A 7 -9.71 3.40 3.75
C TYR A 7 -9.40 4.86 4.09
N PRO A 8 -9.76 5.33 5.30
CA PRO A 8 -9.50 6.72 5.66
C PRO A 8 -8.02 7.06 5.79
N GLU A 9 -7.77 8.36 5.80
CA GLU A 9 -6.45 8.93 6.01
C GLU A 9 -5.86 8.51 7.36
N LEU A 10 -4.55 8.27 7.38
CA LEU A 10 -3.78 8.07 8.60
C LEU A 10 -2.33 8.47 8.36
N PHE A 11 -1.70 9.11 9.34
CA PHE A 11 -0.32 9.58 9.26
C PHE A 11 -0.02 10.48 8.04
N GLY A 12 -0.98 11.30 7.61
CA GLY A 12 -0.80 12.21 6.47
C GLY A 12 -0.73 11.50 5.11
N LEU A 13 -1.29 10.29 5.01
CA LEU A 13 -1.52 9.58 3.76
C LEU A 13 -3.02 9.57 3.44
N PRO A 14 -3.41 9.71 2.16
CA PRO A 14 -4.81 9.63 1.73
C PRO A 14 -5.47 8.29 2.07
N ASP A 15 -4.71 7.21 2.11
CA ASP A 15 -5.21 5.89 2.50
C ASP A 15 -4.16 5.18 3.38
N ASN A 16 -4.62 4.70 4.54
CA ASN A 16 -3.81 3.97 5.52
C ASN A 16 -3.51 2.51 5.13
N ASN A 17 -3.91 2.09 3.93
CA ASN A 17 -3.72 0.80 3.32
C ASN A 17 -3.03 0.97 1.95
N PRO A 18 -2.01 0.15 1.65
CA PRO A 18 -1.23 0.31 0.43
C PRO A 18 -2.04 0.08 -0.85
N PHE A 19 -3.10 -0.72 -0.79
CA PHE A 19 -3.89 -1.06 -1.99
C PHE A 19 -4.70 0.13 -2.49
N GLY A 20 -5.32 0.90 -1.61
CA GLY A 20 -6.02 2.13 -2.02
C GLY A 20 -5.05 3.26 -2.32
N LEU A 21 -3.97 3.38 -1.54
CA LEU A 21 -2.94 4.39 -1.79
C LEU A 21 -2.27 4.23 -3.16
N LYS A 22 -2.01 3.00 -3.63
CA LYS A 22 -1.44 2.81 -4.98
C LYS A 22 -2.41 3.22 -6.10
N VAL A 23 -3.72 3.02 -5.92
CA VAL A 23 -4.73 3.46 -6.89
C VAL A 23 -4.85 4.97 -6.90
N ASP A 24 -4.91 5.59 -5.72
CA ASP A 24 -4.91 7.05 -5.56
C ASP A 24 -3.66 7.69 -6.21
N THR A 25 -2.49 7.11 -5.95
CA THR A 25 -1.22 7.55 -6.54
C THR A 25 -1.26 7.45 -8.06
N PHE A 26 -1.78 6.35 -8.62
CA PHE A 26 -1.93 6.20 -10.07
C PHE A 26 -2.86 7.26 -10.67
N LEU A 27 -4.03 7.50 -10.06
CA LEU A 27 -4.98 8.51 -10.51
C LEU A 27 -4.36 9.92 -10.53
N ARG A 28 -3.57 10.25 -9.50
CA ARG A 28 -2.86 11.54 -9.40
C ARG A 28 -1.73 11.68 -10.42
N LEU A 29 -0.91 10.63 -10.60
CA LEU A 29 0.17 10.63 -11.60
C LEU A 29 -0.37 10.79 -13.03
N THR A 30 -1.51 10.17 -13.32
CA THR A 30 -2.19 10.25 -14.62
C THR A 30 -3.08 11.48 -14.77
N LYS A 31 -3.27 12.27 -13.70
CA LYS A 31 -4.13 13.46 -13.65
C LYS A 31 -5.58 13.17 -14.06
N ILE A 32 -6.06 11.95 -13.83
CA ILE A 32 -7.47 11.59 -14.01
C ILE A 32 -8.26 12.30 -12.90
N GLU A 33 -9.33 13.01 -13.24
CA GLU A 33 -10.20 13.63 -12.26
C GLU A 33 -11.07 12.55 -11.57
N TYR A 34 -11.09 12.55 -10.24
CA TYR A 34 -11.84 11.59 -9.44
C TYR A 34 -12.29 12.19 -8.12
N GLN A 35 -13.33 11.60 -7.54
CA GLN A 35 -13.74 11.80 -6.16
C GLN A 35 -13.13 10.70 -5.30
N HIS A 36 -12.65 11.05 -4.10
CA HIS A 36 -12.07 10.10 -3.15
C HIS A 36 -12.97 9.97 -1.94
N GLU A 37 -13.58 8.80 -1.78
CA GLU A 37 -14.50 8.49 -0.69
C GLU A 37 -13.85 7.53 0.30
N HIS A 38 -13.82 7.93 1.57
CA HIS A 38 -13.25 7.12 2.64
C HIS A 38 -14.34 6.39 3.41
N ILE A 39 -14.20 5.06 3.51
CA ILE A 39 -15.13 4.24 4.29
C ILE A 39 -14.36 3.26 5.20
N ILE A 40 -14.87 3.04 6.41
CA ILE A 40 -14.31 2.06 7.36
C ILE A 40 -15.08 0.74 7.28
N ASN A 41 -16.40 0.81 7.19
CA ASN A 41 -17.24 -0.38 7.12
C ASN A 41 -17.29 -0.94 5.70
N THR A 42 -16.63 -2.08 5.50
CA THR A 42 -16.57 -2.76 4.19
C THR A 42 -17.71 -3.73 3.95
N GLN A 43 -18.70 -3.85 4.84
CA GLN A 43 -19.80 -4.82 4.71
C GLN A 43 -20.56 -4.71 3.38
N ASN A 44 -20.71 -3.48 2.86
CA ASN A 44 -21.39 -3.21 1.60
C ASN A 44 -20.43 -3.06 0.41
N ALA A 45 -19.11 -3.23 0.62
CA ALA A 45 -18.16 -3.24 -0.48
C ALA A 45 -18.39 -4.52 -1.32
N PRO A 46 -18.28 -4.48 -2.66
CA PRO A 46 -18.69 -5.60 -3.52
C PRO A 46 -17.97 -6.93 -3.25
N ARG A 47 -16.74 -6.87 -2.70
CA ARG A 47 -15.96 -8.04 -2.24
C ARG A 47 -15.69 -8.05 -0.74
N GLY A 48 -16.37 -7.20 0.03
CA GLY A 48 -16.03 -6.97 1.45
C GLY A 48 -14.66 -6.32 1.67
N GLN A 49 -14.05 -5.75 0.63
CA GLN A 49 -12.67 -5.27 0.60
C GLN A 49 -12.55 -3.94 -0.14
N LEU A 50 -11.55 -3.16 0.27
CA LEU A 50 -11.13 -1.91 -0.35
C LEU A 50 -9.72 -2.07 -0.94
N PRO A 51 -9.38 -1.30 -1.99
CA PRO A 51 -10.23 -0.32 -2.66
C PRO A 51 -11.21 -0.94 -3.66
N TYR A 52 -12.23 -0.16 -4.01
CA TYR A 52 -12.99 -0.35 -5.26
C TYR A 52 -13.20 0.99 -5.97
N LEU A 53 -13.42 0.92 -7.28
CA LEU A 53 -13.67 2.07 -8.14
C LEU A 53 -15.11 2.00 -8.67
N SER A 54 -15.79 3.14 -8.72
CA SER A 54 -16.99 3.31 -9.54
C SER A 54 -16.65 4.25 -10.69
N ASP A 55 -16.95 3.85 -11.92
CA ASP A 55 -16.83 4.72 -13.07
C ASP A 55 -18.02 4.50 -14.01
N GLU A 56 -18.83 5.56 -14.19
CA GLU A 56 -20.04 5.53 -15.03
C GLU A 56 -21.02 4.40 -14.64
N GLY A 57 -21.09 4.07 -13.35
CA GLY A 57 -21.94 3.01 -12.81
C GLY A 57 -21.34 1.61 -12.92
N GLN A 58 -20.18 1.44 -13.56
CA GLN A 58 -19.40 0.22 -13.52
C GLN A 58 -18.59 0.16 -12.23
N ILE A 59 -18.68 -0.98 -11.52
CA ILE A 59 -17.91 -1.22 -10.31
C ILE A 59 -16.71 -2.12 -10.62
N ILE A 60 -15.51 -1.64 -10.31
CA ILE A 60 -14.25 -2.35 -10.49
C ILE A 60 -13.63 -2.60 -9.11
N THR A 61 -13.22 -3.84 -8.85
CA THR A 61 -12.63 -4.25 -7.57
C THR A 61 -11.26 -4.87 -7.81
N ASP A 62 -10.44 -4.95 -6.75
CA ASP A 62 -9.00 -5.26 -6.81
C ASP A 62 -8.17 -4.11 -7.38
N SER A 63 -7.16 -3.70 -6.62
CA SER A 63 -6.34 -2.53 -6.94
C SER A 63 -5.52 -2.68 -8.22
N ASN A 64 -5.09 -3.90 -8.60
CA ASN A 64 -4.40 -4.11 -9.88
C ASN A 64 -5.38 -4.08 -11.06
N ILE A 65 -6.57 -4.67 -10.88
CA ILE A 65 -7.62 -4.62 -11.91
C ILE A 65 -8.09 -3.18 -12.12
N ILE A 66 -8.19 -2.37 -11.07
CA ILE A 66 -8.52 -0.95 -11.16
C ILE A 66 -7.46 -0.20 -11.97
N ILE A 67 -6.17 -0.37 -11.65
CA ILE A 67 -5.08 0.28 -12.41
C ILE A 67 -5.11 -0.16 -13.88
N GLN A 68 -5.33 -1.45 -14.14
CA GLN A 68 -5.45 -1.96 -15.51
C GLN A 68 -6.63 -1.34 -16.26
N TYR A 69 -7.81 -1.24 -15.62
CA TYR A 69 -8.99 -0.61 -16.19
C TYR A 69 -8.73 0.86 -16.54
N LEU A 70 -8.16 1.61 -15.60
CA LEU A 70 -7.84 3.02 -15.80
C LEU A 70 -6.81 3.22 -16.91
N SER A 71 -5.79 2.35 -16.98
CA SER A 71 -4.77 2.38 -18.03
C SER A 71 -5.38 2.16 -19.42
N GLN A 72 -6.31 1.21 -19.53
CA GLN A 72 -6.98 0.90 -20.79
C GLN A 72 -7.98 1.97 -21.23
N LYS A 73 -8.68 2.61 -20.29
CA LYS A 73 -9.75 3.58 -20.58
C LYS A 73 -9.22 5.02 -20.72
N TYR A 74 -8.20 5.39 -19.94
CA TYR A 74 -7.77 6.78 -19.80
C TYR A 74 -6.32 7.02 -20.22
N VAL A 75 -5.35 6.54 -19.44
CA VAL A 75 -3.93 6.87 -19.64
C VAL A 75 -3.05 5.67 -19.28
N ASP A 76 -2.31 5.17 -20.28
CA ASP A 76 -1.34 4.09 -20.09
C ASP A 76 0.06 4.65 -19.75
N LEU A 77 0.42 4.59 -18.47
CA LEU A 77 1.77 4.93 -18.00
C LEU A 77 2.83 3.93 -18.48
N ASP A 78 2.44 2.74 -18.92
CA ASP A 78 3.33 1.62 -19.20
C ASP A 78 3.47 1.32 -20.71
N HIS A 79 3.07 2.28 -21.56
CA HIS A 79 3.03 2.14 -23.02
C HIS A 79 4.41 1.85 -23.65
N ASP A 80 5.50 2.32 -23.04
CA ASP A 80 6.87 2.15 -23.51
C ASP A 80 7.66 1.03 -22.80
N LEU A 81 7.03 0.27 -21.89
CA LEU A 81 7.70 -0.84 -21.21
C LEU A 81 8.04 -2.00 -22.16
N THR A 82 9.29 -2.47 -22.07
CA THR A 82 9.72 -3.71 -22.72
C THR A 82 9.05 -4.94 -22.09
N LYS A 83 9.17 -6.11 -22.74
CA LYS A 83 8.65 -7.37 -22.18
C LYS A 83 9.30 -7.71 -20.84
N GLU A 84 10.60 -7.47 -20.72
CA GLU A 84 11.38 -7.71 -19.51
C GLU A 84 10.90 -6.79 -18.38
N GLN A 85 10.70 -5.50 -18.67
CA GLN A 85 10.17 -4.55 -17.68
C GLN A 85 8.74 -4.90 -17.25
N LYS A 86 7.87 -5.33 -18.18
CA LYS A 86 6.52 -5.84 -17.85
C LYS A 86 6.57 -7.07 -16.94
N ASN A 87 7.54 -7.96 -17.13
CA ASN A 87 7.74 -9.10 -16.24
C ASN A 87 8.25 -8.67 -14.85
N THR A 88 9.21 -7.75 -14.80
CA THR A 88 9.68 -7.17 -13.53
C THR A 88 8.55 -6.47 -12.79
N HIS A 89 7.70 -5.72 -13.51
CA HIS A 89 6.50 -5.11 -12.96
C HIS A 89 5.60 -6.16 -12.32
N PHE A 90 5.21 -7.18 -13.09
CA PHE A 90 4.34 -8.25 -12.60
C PHE A 90 4.87 -8.92 -11.33
N LEU A 91 6.14 -9.33 -11.34
CA LEU A 91 6.76 -10.03 -10.20
C LEU A 91 6.87 -9.13 -8.97
N THR A 92 7.25 -7.86 -9.16
CA THR A 92 7.39 -6.90 -8.06
C THR A 92 6.03 -6.58 -7.44
N THR A 93 5.01 -6.31 -8.25
CA THR A 93 3.64 -6.10 -7.76
C THR A 93 3.11 -7.33 -7.02
N ARG A 94 3.42 -8.55 -7.48
CA ARG A 94 3.03 -9.78 -6.79
C ARG A 94 3.71 -9.92 -5.42
N MET A 95 5.00 -9.64 -5.33
CA MET A 95 5.74 -9.66 -4.06
C MET A 95 5.19 -8.60 -3.09
N LEU A 96 4.93 -7.38 -3.56
CA LEU A 96 4.33 -6.32 -2.76
C LEU A 96 2.96 -6.76 -2.19
N ASP A 97 2.06 -7.17 -3.07
CA ASP A 97 0.68 -7.47 -2.71
C ASP A 97 0.53 -8.74 -1.86
N ASN A 98 1.38 -9.76 -2.10
CA ASN A 98 1.20 -11.10 -1.53
C ASN A 98 2.25 -11.49 -0.49
N HIS A 99 3.29 -10.67 -0.25
CA HIS A 99 4.26 -10.92 0.81
C HIS A 99 4.50 -9.66 1.67
N MET A 100 4.97 -8.55 1.07
CA MET A 100 5.23 -7.30 1.80
C MET A 100 4.01 -6.81 2.60
N TYR A 101 2.82 -6.87 1.99
CA TYR A 101 1.56 -6.51 2.68
C TYR A 101 1.43 -7.21 4.03
N TRP A 102 1.74 -8.50 4.10
CA TRP A 102 1.57 -9.29 5.31
C TRP A 102 2.58 -8.93 6.38
N VAL A 103 3.84 -8.66 6.02
CA VAL A 103 4.87 -8.21 6.96
C VAL A 103 4.48 -6.86 7.56
N MET A 104 4.06 -5.91 6.71
CA MET A 104 3.61 -4.60 7.17
C MET A 104 2.35 -4.70 8.03
N SER A 105 1.37 -5.51 7.64
CA SER A 105 0.14 -5.72 8.40
C SER A 105 0.42 -6.37 9.77
N TYR A 106 1.33 -7.35 9.82
CA TYR A 106 1.79 -7.97 11.07
C TYR A 106 2.30 -6.93 12.07
N SER A 107 3.13 -5.98 11.61
CA SER A 107 3.68 -4.92 12.46
C SER A 107 2.61 -4.05 13.12
N ARG A 108 1.43 -3.93 12.50
CA ARG A 108 0.32 -3.10 13.00
C ARG A 108 -0.57 -3.85 13.97
N TRP A 109 -0.81 -5.14 13.73
CA TRP A 109 -1.88 -5.89 14.40
C TRP A 109 -1.41 -7.01 15.32
N GLN A 110 -0.30 -7.68 15.02
CA GLN A 110 0.15 -8.84 15.80
C GLN A 110 1.35 -8.52 16.69
N ASP A 111 2.27 -7.68 16.24
CA ASP A 111 3.46 -7.35 17.03
C ASP A 111 3.08 -6.64 18.34
N GLU A 112 3.38 -7.28 19.47
CA GLU A 112 3.08 -6.77 20.82
C GLU A 112 3.82 -5.46 21.13
N GLN A 113 4.95 -5.20 20.47
CA GLN A 113 5.70 -3.95 20.66
C GLN A 113 4.97 -2.77 20.02
N PHE A 114 4.34 -2.97 18.87
CA PHE A 114 3.79 -1.89 18.04
C PHE A 114 2.27 -1.78 18.11
N TRP A 115 1.55 -2.85 18.48
CA TRP A 115 0.10 -2.83 18.64
C TRP A 115 -0.39 -1.71 19.57
N PRO A 116 0.16 -1.51 20.78
CA PRO A 116 -0.32 -0.46 21.67
C PRO A 116 -0.22 0.94 21.06
N LEU A 117 0.86 1.20 20.31
CA LEU A 117 1.09 2.48 19.63
C LEU A 117 0.12 2.65 18.46
N PHE A 118 -0.07 1.60 17.66
CA PHE A 118 -1.00 1.65 16.53
C PHE A 118 -2.44 1.83 17.01
N LYS A 119 -2.86 1.08 18.03
CA LYS A 119 -4.18 1.21 18.66
C LYS A 119 -4.43 2.63 19.16
N ALA A 120 -3.45 3.23 19.83
CA ALA A 120 -3.57 4.58 20.36
C ALA A 120 -3.82 5.63 19.26
N GLU A 121 -3.07 5.58 18.15
CA GLU A 121 -3.29 6.52 17.05
C GLU A 121 -4.62 6.25 16.33
N PHE A 122 -5.00 4.98 16.17
CA PHE A 122 -6.26 4.63 15.52
C PHE A 122 -7.47 5.14 16.32
N LEU A 123 -7.47 4.99 17.65
CA LEU A 123 -8.52 5.52 18.54
C LEU A 123 -8.56 7.05 18.56
N LYS A 124 -7.39 7.70 18.43
CA LYS A 124 -7.30 9.16 18.35
C LYS A 124 -7.89 9.71 17.05
N GLN A 125 -7.67 9.02 15.94
CA GLN A 125 -8.14 9.43 14.62
C GLN A 125 -9.62 9.08 14.38
N PHE A 126 -10.09 7.95 14.92
CA PHE A 126 -11.43 7.39 14.65
C PHE A 126 -12.21 7.22 15.96
N SER A 127 -12.81 8.32 16.43
CA SER A 127 -13.51 8.41 17.72
C SER A 127 -14.70 7.46 17.89
N GLU A 128 -15.25 6.99 16.77
CA GLU A 128 -16.36 6.04 16.69
C GLU A 128 -15.95 4.58 16.97
N LEU A 129 -14.65 4.29 17.00
CA LEU A 129 -14.14 2.96 17.27
C LEU A 129 -13.89 2.76 18.76
N SER A 130 -14.44 1.67 19.31
CA SER A 130 -14.15 1.27 20.68
C SER A 130 -12.86 0.43 20.76
N GLU A 131 -12.17 0.50 21.89
CA GLU A 131 -11.03 -0.38 22.17
C GLU A 131 -11.41 -1.86 22.04
N ALA A 132 -12.60 -2.24 22.52
CA ALA A 132 -13.10 -3.61 22.41
C ALA A 132 -13.27 -4.05 20.94
N SER A 133 -13.76 -3.16 20.07
CA SER A 133 -13.87 -3.42 18.64
C SER A 133 -12.50 -3.63 17.99
N LEU A 134 -11.50 -2.82 18.35
CA LEU A 134 -10.14 -2.96 17.83
C LEU A 134 -9.46 -4.25 18.29
N GLU A 135 -9.65 -4.67 19.53
CA GLU A 135 -9.13 -5.95 20.03
C GLU A 135 -9.80 -7.16 19.33
N GLN A 136 -11.07 -7.06 18.93
CA GLN A 136 -11.72 -8.09 18.10
C GLN A 136 -11.11 -8.16 16.69
N VAL A 137 -10.89 -7.01 16.05
CA VAL A 137 -10.24 -6.94 14.72
C VAL A 137 -8.81 -7.47 14.80
N ARG A 138 -8.08 -7.18 15.88
CA ARG A 138 -6.75 -7.73 16.16
C ARG A 138 -6.77 -9.25 16.22
N LYS A 139 -7.65 -9.85 17.04
CA LYS A 139 -7.76 -11.32 17.14
C LYS A 139 -8.01 -11.97 15.78
N TYR A 140 -8.92 -11.39 14.99
CA TYR A 140 -9.20 -11.85 13.63
C TYR A 140 -7.98 -11.76 12.70
N ASN A 141 -7.21 -10.68 12.77
CA ASN A 141 -5.98 -10.54 11.99
C ASN A 141 -4.89 -11.54 12.42
N ILE A 142 -4.72 -11.80 13.71
CA ILE A 142 -3.79 -12.81 14.23
C ILE A 142 -4.10 -14.20 13.66
N GLU A 143 -5.37 -14.59 13.62
CA GLU A 143 -5.80 -15.85 12.98
C GLU A 143 -5.46 -15.88 11.49
N LYS A 144 -5.73 -14.78 10.76
CA LYS A 144 -5.37 -14.66 9.34
C LYS A 144 -3.86 -14.82 9.11
N TYR A 145 -3.03 -14.20 9.94
CA TYR A 145 -1.57 -14.33 9.82
C TYR A 145 -1.11 -15.75 10.09
N HIS A 146 -1.75 -16.45 11.04
CA HIS A 146 -1.49 -17.86 11.26
C HIS A 146 -1.84 -18.68 10.00
N TYR A 147 -3.03 -18.52 9.42
CA TYR A 147 -3.42 -19.27 8.22
C TYR A 147 -2.59 -18.93 6.99
N HIS A 148 -2.22 -17.66 6.81
CA HIS A 148 -1.26 -17.24 5.79
C HIS A 148 0.13 -17.89 5.98
N GLY A 149 0.50 -18.16 7.24
CA GLY A 149 1.76 -18.80 7.63
C GLY A 149 2.80 -17.84 8.16
N ILE A 150 2.73 -16.55 7.83
CA ILE A 150 3.63 -15.53 8.36
C ILE A 150 3.58 -15.46 9.89
N GLY A 151 2.39 -15.59 10.48
CA GLY A 151 2.18 -15.50 11.93
C GLY A 151 2.75 -16.69 12.72
N ARG A 152 3.39 -17.66 12.05
CA ARG A 152 4.07 -18.80 12.67
C ARG A 152 5.56 -18.55 12.90
N TYR A 153 6.14 -17.54 12.26
CA TYR A 153 7.56 -17.24 12.37
C TYR A 153 7.86 -16.32 13.55
N PRO A 154 9.09 -16.36 14.10
CA PRO A 154 9.57 -15.34 15.03
C PRO A 154 9.52 -13.95 14.41
N SER A 155 9.23 -12.91 15.20
CA SER A 155 9.12 -11.52 14.73
C SER A 155 10.37 -11.06 13.96
N LYS A 156 11.56 -11.42 14.43
CA LYS A 156 12.84 -11.15 13.76
C LYS A 156 12.86 -11.66 12.32
N ASP A 157 12.40 -12.88 12.09
CA ASP A 157 12.44 -13.52 10.78
C ASP A 157 11.39 -12.92 9.84
N ILE A 158 10.22 -12.55 10.39
CA ILE A 158 9.17 -11.81 9.67
C ILE A 158 9.70 -10.46 9.17
N TYR A 159 10.35 -9.69 10.03
CA TYR A 159 10.91 -8.40 9.62
C TYR A 159 12.08 -8.57 8.65
N GLN A 160 12.93 -9.58 8.85
CA GLN A 160 14.02 -9.84 7.92
C GLN A 160 13.50 -10.16 6.52
N SER A 161 12.41 -10.94 6.40
CA SER A 161 11.83 -11.25 5.08
C SER A 161 11.25 -10.01 4.39
N GLY A 162 10.61 -9.10 5.13
CA GLY A 162 10.18 -7.80 4.58
C GLY A 162 11.36 -6.89 4.23
N ILE A 163 12.44 -6.90 5.01
CA ILE A 163 13.66 -6.17 4.65
C ILE A 163 14.25 -6.73 3.35
N ASP A 164 14.17 -8.03 3.10
CA ASP A 164 14.68 -8.64 1.87
C ASP A 164 13.84 -8.25 0.65
N ASP A 165 12.52 -8.11 0.79
CA ASP A 165 11.67 -7.50 -0.23
C ASP A 165 12.06 -6.04 -0.52
N LEU A 166 12.32 -5.23 0.52
CA LEU A 166 12.77 -3.85 0.37
C LEU A 166 14.13 -3.77 -0.32
N LYS A 167 15.06 -4.69 -0.03
CA LYS A 167 16.34 -4.81 -0.74
C LYS A 167 16.12 -5.12 -2.22
N ALA A 168 15.14 -5.97 -2.57
CA ALA A 168 14.82 -6.24 -3.97
C ALA A 168 14.34 -4.98 -4.69
N ILE A 169 13.47 -4.18 -4.06
CA ILE A 169 13.03 -2.88 -4.61
C ILE A 169 14.22 -1.92 -4.74
N LEU A 170 15.09 -1.86 -3.73
CA LEU A 170 16.30 -1.04 -3.76
C LEU A 170 17.24 -1.43 -4.91
N PHE A 171 17.40 -2.73 -5.16
CA PHE A 171 18.20 -3.23 -6.29
C PHE A 171 17.55 -2.91 -7.64
N ILE A 172 16.23 -3.05 -7.75
CA ILE A 172 15.48 -2.63 -8.95
C ILE A 172 15.66 -1.14 -9.20
N LEU A 173 15.57 -0.30 -8.16
CA LEU A 173 15.80 1.14 -8.27
C LEU A 173 17.22 1.45 -8.73
N GLY A 174 18.24 0.91 -8.05
CA GLY A 174 19.64 1.24 -8.31
C GLY A 174 19.87 2.76 -8.25
N ASP A 175 20.56 3.30 -9.26
CA ASP A 175 20.82 4.74 -9.38
C ASP A 175 19.75 5.51 -10.18
N LYS A 176 18.61 4.88 -10.48
CA LYS A 176 17.54 5.48 -11.30
C LYS A 176 16.65 6.41 -10.47
N ASP A 177 15.99 7.36 -11.13
CA ASP A 177 14.98 8.21 -10.49
C ASP A 177 13.67 7.46 -10.23
N TYR A 178 13.32 6.54 -11.13
CA TYR A 178 12.13 5.70 -11.06
C TYR A 178 12.50 4.25 -11.39
N LEU A 179 11.62 3.30 -11.08
CA LEU A 179 11.96 1.87 -11.13
C LEU A 179 12.37 1.38 -12.53
N PHE A 180 11.89 2.06 -13.58
CA PHE A 180 12.23 1.75 -14.98
C PHE A 180 13.07 2.82 -15.68
N GLY A 181 13.58 3.83 -14.98
CA GLY A 181 14.49 4.82 -15.55
C GLY A 181 14.22 6.23 -15.07
N ASP A 182 14.02 7.14 -16.02
CA ASP A 182 13.79 8.57 -15.86
C ASP A 182 12.31 8.97 -15.98
N LYS A 183 11.43 8.02 -16.30
CA LYS A 183 9.97 8.21 -16.34
C LYS A 183 9.25 7.39 -15.28
N VAL A 184 8.16 7.96 -14.78
CA VAL A 184 7.24 7.31 -13.85
C VAL A 184 6.35 6.32 -14.60
N HIS A 185 6.18 5.14 -14.00
CA HIS A 185 5.34 4.06 -14.49
C HIS A 185 4.35 3.61 -13.41
N SER A 186 3.42 2.73 -13.75
CA SER A 186 2.42 2.27 -12.78
C SER A 186 3.04 1.43 -11.64
N LEU A 187 4.23 0.85 -11.85
CA LEU A 187 4.99 0.20 -10.78
C LEU A 187 5.44 1.19 -9.70
N ASP A 188 5.77 2.43 -10.07
CA ASP A 188 6.17 3.43 -9.09
C ASP A 188 5.00 3.79 -8.17
N ALA A 189 3.77 3.86 -8.70
CA ALA A 189 2.55 4.01 -7.92
C ALA A 189 2.33 2.82 -6.99
N CYS A 190 2.54 1.59 -7.49
CA CYS A 190 2.46 0.37 -6.69
C CYS A 190 3.47 0.39 -5.54
N CYS A 191 4.74 0.62 -5.82
CA CYS A 191 5.78 0.69 -4.79
C CYS A 191 5.53 1.82 -3.79
N TYR A 192 5.12 3.01 -4.25
CA TYR A 192 4.82 4.12 -3.36
C TYR A 192 3.71 3.78 -2.36
N GLY A 193 2.64 3.10 -2.80
CA GLY A 193 1.55 2.68 -1.92
C GLY A 193 2.03 1.92 -0.67
N PHE A 194 3.04 1.06 -0.83
CA PHE A 194 3.67 0.31 0.27
C PHE A 194 4.73 1.11 1.00
N LEU A 195 5.70 1.70 0.29
CA LEU A 195 6.81 2.41 0.92
C LEU A 195 6.35 3.62 1.72
N ALA A 196 5.34 4.35 1.25
CA ALA A 196 4.76 5.46 1.99
C ALA A 196 4.06 4.98 3.27
N ASN A 197 3.33 3.87 3.20
CA ASN A 197 2.66 3.23 4.35
C ASN A 197 3.64 2.65 5.39
N ILE A 198 4.93 2.51 5.05
CA ILE A 198 6.01 2.13 5.96
C ILE A 198 6.75 3.38 6.46
N LEU A 199 7.15 4.28 5.55
CA LEU A 199 7.99 5.43 5.85
C LEU A 199 7.27 6.49 6.69
N TYR A 200 6.03 6.80 6.33
CA TYR A 200 5.22 7.78 7.04
C TYR A 200 4.42 7.16 8.19
N PHE A 201 4.56 5.85 8.41
CA PHE A 201 4.03 5.21 9.61
C PHE A 201 4.66 5.88 10.85
N GLY A 202 3.82 6.44 11.72
CA GLY A 202 4.27 7.22 12.88
C GLY A 202 5.00 6.40 13.96
N ILE A 203 5.24 5.10 13.72
CA ILE A 203 5.86 4.15 14.62
C ILE A 203 7.13 3.61 13.98
N ASP A 204 8.22 3.58 14.75
CA ASP A 204 9.54 3.17 14.26
C ASP A 204 9.65 1.64 14.24
N THR A 205 9.37 1.07 13.07
CA THR A 205 9.48 -0.37 12.80
C THR A 205 10.79 -0.68 12.08
N PRO A 206 11.29 -1.94 12.13
CA PRO A 206 12.48 -2.34 11.39
C PRO A 206 12.39 -2.07 9.88
N LEU A 207 11.19 -2.14 9.29
CA LEU A 207 10.96 -1.79 7.89
C LEU A 207 11.19 -0.31 7.62
N LYS A 208 10.68 0.56 8.51
CA LYS A 208 10.87 2.02 8.40
C LYS A 208 12.33 2.40 8.57
N ASP A 209 13.01 1.81 9.55
CA ASP A 209 14.44 2.04 9.78
C ASP A 209 15.28 1.72 8.55
N PHE A 210 14.96 0.63 7.84
CA PHE A 210 15.61 0.28 6.58
C PHE A 210 15.35 1.31 5.47
N ILE A 211 14.11 1.74 5.28
CA ILE A 211 13.79 2.76 4.26
C ILE A 211 14.53 4.07 4.56
N VAL A 212 14.53 4.53 5.82
CA VAL A 212 15.17 5.79 6.23
C VAL A 212 16.67 5.81 5.96
N GLN A 213 17.34 4.66 6.06
CA GLN A 213 18.78 4.50 5.88
C GLN A 213 19.20 4.22 4.43
N THR A 214 18.25 4.14 3.49
CA THR A 214 18.53 3.77 2.09
C THR A 214 17.97 4.81 1.11
N PRO A 215 18.40 4.76 -0.18
CA PRO A 215 17.83 5.59 -1.23
C PRO A 215 16.31 5.48 -1.40
N LEU A 216 15.67 4.43 -0.85
CA LEU A 216 14.22 4.28 -0.86
C LEU A 216 13.51 5.45 -0.18
N ARG A 217 14.11 6.09 0.84
CA ARG A 217 13.57 7.32 1.44
C ARG A 217 13.40 8.42 0.39
N ASN A 218 14.46 8.73 -0.35
CA ASN A 218 14.46 9.80 -1.35
C ASN A 218 13.52 9.46 -2.51
N TYR A 219 13.52 8.19 -2.94
CA TYR A 219 12.57 7.70 -3.94
C TYR A 219 11.11 7.88 -3.50
N THR A 220 10.77 7.49 -2.27
CA THR A 220 9.41 7.64 -1.73
C THR A 220 9.01 9.11 -1.62
N SER A 221 9.93 9.98 -1.17
CA SER A 221 9.68 11.43 -1.11
C SER A 221 9.53 12.07 -2.50
N ARG A 222 10.28 11.59 -3.50
CA ARG A 222 10.18 12.06 -4.89
C ARG A 222 8.77 11.80 -5.44
N ILE A 223 8.27 10.58 -5.30
CA ILE A 223 6.90 10.24 -5.75
C ILE A 223 5.87 11.07 -5.00
N ARG A 224 5.99 11.22 -3.66
CA ARG A 224 5.09 12.08 -2.87
C ARG A 224 5.01 13.50 -3.44
N GLY A 225 6.15 14.08 -3.81
CA GLY A 225 6.21 15.42 -4.40
C GLY A 225 5.49 15.55 -5.75
N LEU A 226 5.43 14.48 -6.55
CA LEU A 226 4.75 14.50 -7.85
C LEU A 226 3.22 14.50 -7.73
N VAL A 227 2.68 13.92 -6.66
CA VAL A 227 1.24 13.71 -6.48
C VAL A 227 0.59 14.67 -5.47
N GLY A 228 1.39 15.56 -4.87
CA GLY A 228 0.92 16.72 -4.11
C GLY A 228 0.25 16.40 -2.79
N TYR A 229 0.72 15.36 -2.08
CA TYR A 229 0.29 15.06 -0.71
C TYR A 229 1.00 15.90 0.35
#